data_AF-A0AAJ2PB63-F1
#
_entry.id   AF-A0AAJ2PB63-F1
#
_cell.length_a   1.000
_cell.length_b   1.000
_cell.length_c   1.000
_cell.angle_alpha   90.00
_cell.angle_beta   90.00
_cell.angle_gamma   90.00
#
_symmetry.space_group_name_H-M   'P 1'
#
loop_
_entity.id
_entity.type
_entity.pdbx_description
1 polymer ?
#
loop_
_entity_poly.entity_id
_entity_poly.type
_entity_poly.pdbx_seq_one_letter_code
_entity_poly.pdbx_strand_id
1 'polypeptide(L)'
;MDPINHWVDKIQENLLRYQKVVEQYRTIAIFCNQIEKVFAIKPNLLDFPHGIGLKKIPFLKDWPTKKIISLINNGKLTEKFTNFQKWNIHTNRSLFNQIKAKLLVWDYYLSFLEGNYYKTWIIEEVSYTKNLYFFRGLLWKNENYTMIVGLNKFQGNKKYATDFCSFFTALLTSKEISDIAKKIDKISKIDRIWYNYQKKEINQYSKL
;
A
#
# COMPACT_ATOMS: atom_id res chain seq x y z
N MET A 1 0.71 18.12 17.71
CA MET A 1 0.41 17.68 16.33
C MET A 1 1.71 17.75 15.56
N ASP A 2 2.13 16.70 14.85
CA ASP A 2 3.33 16.81 14.00
C ASP A 2 3.12 17.92 12.97
N PRO A 3 4.16 18.73 12.68
CA PRO A 3 4.09 19.78 11.67
C PRO A 3 3.64 19.23 10.31
N ILE A 4 3.00 20.08 9.50
CA ILE A 4 2.55 19.68 8.15
C ILE A 4 3.70 19.10 7.32
N ASN A 5 4.85 19.75 7.44
CA ASN A 5 6.05 19.40 6.70
C ASN A 5 6.45 17.94 6.96
N HIS A 6 6.40 17.48 8.23
CA HIS A 6 6.84 16.14 8.59
C HIS A 6 6.08 15.03 7.85
N TRP A 7 4.76 15.16 7.69
CA TRP A 7 3.98 14.13 7.00
C TRP A 7 4.00 14.30 5.47
N VAL A 8 4.22 15.52 4.96
CA VAL A 8 4.48 15.74 3.52
C VAL A 8 5.82 15.12 3.12
N ASP A 9 6.85 15.32 3.93
CA ASP A 9 8.18 14.73 3.73
C ASP A 9 8.07 13.20 3.72
N LYS A 10 7.29 12.61 4.64
CA LYS A 10 7.05 11.16 4.66
C LYS A 10 6.29 10.66 3.42
N ILE A 11 5.38 11.45 2.84
CA ILE A 11 4.75 11.10 1.56
C ILE A 11 5.78 11.06 0.45
N GLN A 12 6.65 12.07 0.38
CA GLN A 12 7.68 12.15 -0.64
C GLN A 12 8.69 10.99 -0.49
N GLU A 13 9.13 10.70 0.73
CA GLU A 13 10.00 9.56 1.05
C GLU A 13 9.36 8.24 0.60
N ASN A 14 8.11 7.99 0.99
CA ASN A 14 7.40 6.76 0.63
C ASN A 14 7.17 6.67 -0.89
N LEU A 15 6.94 7.79 -1.58
CA LEU A 15 6.81 7.80 -3.04
C LEU A 15 8.12 7.40 -3.71
N LEU A 16 9.25 7.97 -3.27
CA LEU A 16 10.58 7.65 -3.81
C LEU A 16 10.94 6.18 -3.57
N ARG A 17 10.68 5.66 -2.36
CA ARG A 17 10.85 4.24 -2.04
C ARG A 17 9.99 3.34 -2.94
N TYR A 18 8.72 3.68 -3.10
CA TYR A 18 7.82 2.90 -3.95
C TYR A 18 8.22 2.95 -5.42
N GLN A 19 8.69 4.11 -5.90
CA GLN A 19 9.19 4.26 -7.26
C GLN A 19 10.38 3.32 -7.52
N LYS A 20 11.34 3.23 -6.60
CA LYS A 20 12.46 2.27 -6.70
C LYS A 20 11.96 0.83 -6.81
N VAL A 21 10.98 0.44 -5.99
CA VAL A 21 10.35 -0.88 -6.05
C VAL A 21 9.70 -1.13 -7.41
N VAL A 22 8.94 -0.17 -7.93
CA VAL A 22 8.27 -0.28 -9.24
C VAL A 22 9.30 -0.39 -10.38
N GLU A 23 10.39 0.37 -10.33
CA GLU A 23 11.49 0.31 -11.31
C GLU A 23 12.27 -1.00 -11.22
N GLN A 24 12.38 -1.59 -10.03
CA GLN A 24 13.15 -2.80 -9.80
C GLN A 24 12.37 -4.07 -10.14
N TYR A 25 11.09 -4.15 -9.76
CA TYR A 25 10.31 -5.39 -9.81
C TYR A 25 9.13 -5.28 -10.77
N ARG A 26 9.03 -6.24 -11.71
CA ARG A 26 7.86 -6.44 -12.54
C ARG A 26 6.73 -7.12 -11.74
N THR A 27 7.08 -8.16 -11.00
CA THR A 27 6.14 -8.91 -10.14
C THR A 27 6.86 -9.48 -8.93
N ILE A 28 6.18 -9.53 -7.79
CA ILE A 28 6.67 -10.16 -6.55
C ILE A 28 5.73 -11.31 -6.21
N ALA A 29 6.14 -12.56 -6.40
CA ALA A 29 5.34 -13.74 -6.12
C ALA A 29 5.58 -14.25 -4.70
N ILE A 30 4.51 -14.59 -4.00
CA ILE A 30 4.52 -14.99 -2.59
C ILE A 30 4.05 -16.43 -2.50
N PHE A 31 4.71 -17.21 -1.65
CA PHE A 31 4.42 -18.62 -1.44
C PHE A 31 4.33 -18.90 0.05
N CYS A 32 3.37 -19.76 0.44
CA CYS A 32 3.23 -20.24 1.82
C CYS A 32 3.79 -21.65 2.02
N ASN A 33 4.19 -22.32 0.93
CA ASN A 33 5.00 -23.53 0.92
C ASN A 33 5.64 -23.72 -0.48
N GLN A 34 6.38 -24.80 -0.67
CA GLN A 34 7.11 -25.07 -1.92
C GLN A 34 6.23 -25.25 -3.17
N ILE A 35 4.94 -25.55 -3.01
CA ILE A 35 4.02 -25.93 -4.09
C ILE A 35 2.94 -24.84 -4.29
N GLU A 36 2.45 -24.25 -3.21
CA GLU A 36 1.32 -23.32 -3.20
C GLU A 36 1.82 -21.87 -3.37
N LYS A 37 1.64 -21.35 -4.59
CA LYS A 37 1.71 -19.92 -4.82
C LYS A 37 0.47 -19.26 -4.22
N VAL A 38 0.75 -18.50 -3.16
CA VAL A 38 0.04 -17.32 -2.65
C VAL A 38 -0.71 -16.53 -3.71
N PHE A 39 -0.06 -15.44 -4.06
CA PHE A 39 -0.42 -14.48 -5.07
C PHE A 39 0.87 -13.83 -5.54
N ALA A 40 0.77 -12.96 -6.54
CA ALA A 40 1.81 -12.06 -6.94
C ALA A 40 1.33 -10.63 -6.78
N ILE A 41 2.24 -9.72 -6.46
CA ILE A 41 2.00 -8.29 -6.47
C ILE A 41 2.61 -7.73 -7.74
N LYS A 42 1.87 -6.87 -8.44
CA LYS A 42 2.38 -6.03 -9.53
C LYS A 42 2.49 -4.60 -9.01
N PRO A 43 3.67 -4.16 -8.53
CA PRO A 43 3.83 -2.78 -8.09
C PRO A 43 3.45 -1.84 -9.24
N ASN A 44 2.59 -0.88 -8.94
CA ASN A 44 2.16 0.13 -9.88
C ASN A 44 2.20 1.49 -9.19
N LEU A 45 3.04 2.39 -9.70
CA LEU A 45 3.22 3.73 -9.14
C LEU A 45 1.88 4.49 -9.04
N LEU A 46 0.93 4.19 -9.93
CA LEU A 46 -0.39 4.82 -9.92
C LEU A 46 -1.28 4.41 -8.73
N ASP A 47 -0.96 3.32 -8.04
CA ASP A 47 -1.71 2.93 -6.85
C ASP A 47 -1.42 3.87 -5.67
N PHE A 48 -0.25 4.53 -5.67
CA PHE A 48 0.26 5.27 -4.51
C PHE A 48 -0.70 6.36 -4.02
N PRO A 49 -1.14 7.35 -4.82
CA PRO A 49 -2.05 8.40 -4.32
C PRO A 49 -3.39 7.88 -3.78
N HIS A 50 -3.92 6.79 -4.36
CA HIS A 50 -5.13 6.14 -3.84
C HIS A 50 -4.83 5.42 -2.52
N GLY A 51 -3.70 4.73 -2.48
CA GLY A 51 -3.28 3.88 -1.39
C GLY A 51 -3.14 4.62 -0.07
N ILE A 52 -2.42 5.73 -0.09
CA ILE A 52 -2.24 6.62 1.06
C ILE A 52 -3.42 7.59 1.27
N GLY A 53 -4.44 7.57 0.41
CA GLY A 53 -5.68 8.31 0.59
C GLY A 53 -5.66 9.77 0.14
N LEU A 54 -4.67 10.21 -0.65
CA LEU A 54 -4.61 11.58 -1.19
C LEU A 54 -5.83 11.91 -2.05
N LYS A 55 -6.38 10.92 -2.74
CA LYS A 55 -7.61 11.05 -3.56
C LYS A 55 -8.88 11.32 -2.75
N LYS A 56 -8.83 11.24 -1.41
CA LYS A 56 -9.93 11.67 -0.55
C LYS A 56 -9.92 13.18 -0.28
N ILE A 57 -8.84 13.87 -0.62
CA ILE A 57 -8.70 15.31 -0.41
C ILE A 57 -9.48 16.04 -1.51
N PRO A 58 -10.40 16.98 -1.17
CA PRO A 58 -11.27 17.63 -2.15
C PRO A 58 -10.54 18.18 -3.38
N PHE A 59 -9.43 18.90 -3.19
CA PHE A 59 -8.70 19.50 -4.31
C PHE A 59 -7.84 18.51 -5.12
N LEU A 60 -7.67 17.27 -4.67
CA LEU A 60 -6.96 16.20 -5.39
C LEU A 60 -7.89 15.11 -5.93
N LYS A 61 -9.13 15.05 -5.46
CA LYS A 61 -10.09 13.96 -5.71
C LYS A 61 -10.19 13.62 -7.20
N ASP A 62 -10.38 14.64 -8.03
CA ASP A 62 -10.62 14.50 -9.47
C ASP A 62 -9.35 14.66 -10.31
N TRP A 63 -8.18 14.87 -9.69
CA TRP A 63 -6.93 15.03 -10.42
C TRP A 63 -6.43 13.69 -10.95
N PRO A 64 -5.89 13.62 -12.18
CA PRO A 64 -5.21 12.41 -12.65
C PRO A 64 -4.09 12.01 -11.68
N THR A 65 -3.94 10.70 -11.43
CA THR A 65 -2.94 10.19 -10.49
C THR A 65 -1.51 10.61 -10.84
N LYS A 66 -1.17 10.63 -12.14
CA LYS A 66 0.12 11.14 -12.64
C LYS A 66 0.36 12.61 -12.25
N LYS A 67 -0.69 13.44 -12.26
CA LYS A 67 -0.61 14.85 -11.85
C LYS A 67 -0.33 14.97 -10.36
N ILE A 68 -0.92 14.12 -9.53
CA ILE A 68 -0.65 14.09 -8.09
C ILE A 68 0.81 13.67 -7.82
N ILE A 69 1.30 12.63 -8.51
CA ILE A 69 2.70 12.19 -8.40
C ILE A 69 3.67 13.31 -8.78
N SER A 70 3.42 14.00 -9.89
CA SER A 70 4.22 15.16 -10.30
C SER A 70 4.18 16.30 -9.27
N LEU A 71 3.02 16.57 -8.65
CA LEU A 71 2.89 17.56 -7.58
C LEU A 71 3.78 17.23 -6.38
N ILE A 72 3.84 15.95 -5.98
CA ILE A 72 4.68 15.47 -4.88
C ILE A 72 6.16 15.65 -5.22
N ASN A 73 6.59 15.16 -6.39
CA ASN A 73 7.99 15.23 -6.82
C ASN A 73 8.52 16.66 -6.94
N ASN A 74 7.65 17.61 -7.32
CA ASN A 74 8.04 19.01 -7.49
C ASN A 74 7.96 19.83 -6.18
N GLY A 75 7.73 19.20 -5.01
CA GLY A 75 7.67 19.88 -3.71
C GLY A 75 6.46 20.81 -3.50
N LYS A 76 5.53 20.86 -4.46
CA LYS A 76 4.36 21.75 -4.42
C LYS A 76 3.23 21.23 -3.52
N LEU A 77 3.38 20.04 -2.96
CA LEU A 77 2.41 19.45 -2.05
C LEU A 77 2.30 20.25 -0.74
N THR A 78 3.44 20.66 -0.17
CA THR A 78 3.51 21.39 1.10
C THR A 78 2.70 22.69 1.08
N GLU A 79 2.83 23.47 0.00
CA GLU A 79 2.10 24.72 -0.18
C GLU A 79 0.58 24.48 -0.25
N LYS A 80 0.14 23.52 -1.08
CA LYS A 80 -1.28 23.17 -1.23
C LYS A 80 -1.91 22.73 0.08
N PHE A 81 -1.19 21.94 0.85
CA PHE A 81 -1.69 21.44 2.12
C PHE A 81 -1.67 22.46 3.26
N THR A 82 -0.67 23.34 3.29
CA THR A 82 -0.66 24.47 4.24
C THR A 82 -1.88 25.37 4.02
N ASN A 83 -2.20 25.67 2.76
CA ASN A 83 -3.38 26.47 2.41
C ASN A 83 -4.69 25.73 2.75
N PHE A 84 -4.76 24.43 2.51
CA PHE A 84 -5.94 23.62 2.83
C PHE A 84 -6.18 23.47 4.34
N GLN A 85 -5.13 23.32 5.14
CA GLN A 85 -5.28 23.24 6.61
C GLN A 85 -5.77 24.56 7.19
N LYS A 86 -5.28 25.71 6.68
CA LYS A 86 -5.74 27.05 7.08
C LYS A 86 -7.22 27.27 6.77
N TRP A 87 -7.73 26.65 5.70
CA TRP A 87 -9.11 26.82 5.26
C TRP A 87 -10.15 26.21 6.22
N ASN A 88 -9.86 25.05 6.84
CA ASN A 88 -10.72 24.48 7.89
C ASN A 88 -9.98 23.43 8.75
N ILE A 89 -9.36 23.87 9.85
CA ILE A 89 -8.49 23.00 10.67
C ILE A 89 -9.26 21.91 11.43
N HIS A 90 -10.51 22.15 11.81
CA HIS A 90 -11.33 21.21 12.58
C HIS A 90 -11.90 20.10 11.69
N THR A 91 -12.46 20.45 10.54
CA THR A 91 -13.05 19.47 9.62
C THR A 91 -11.99 18.62 8.92
N ASN A 92 -10.81 19.19 8.63
CA ASN A 92 -9.75 18.47 7.91
C ASN A 92 -8.95 17.50 8.79
N ARG A 93 -9.03 17.63 10.12
CA ARG A 93 -8.29 16.78 11.08
C ARG A 93 -8.56 15.28 10.91
N SER A 94 -9.83 14.90 10.70
CA SER A 94 -10.21 13.49 10.50
C SER A 94 -9.58 12.91 9.24
N LEU A 95 -9.58 13.67 8.14
CA LEU A 95 -8.96 13.28 6.88
C LEU A 95 -7.45 13.13 7.01
N PHE A 96 -6.79 14.08 7.68
CA PHE A 96 -5.36 14.02 7.96
C PHE A 96 -4.97 12.81 8.80
N ASN A 97 -5.73 12.51 9.85
CA ASN A 97 -5.51 11.33 10.67
C ASN A 97 -5.64 10.03 9.85
N GLN A 98 -6.61 9.96 8.93
CA GLN A 98 -6.74 8.81 8.02
C GLN A 98 -5.53 8.68 7.09
N ILE A 99 -5.01 9.78 6.55
CA ILE A 99 -3.81 9.77 5.70
C ILE A 99 -2.59 9.33 6.51
N LYS A 100 -2.39 9.87 7.71
CA LYS A 100 -1.30 9.46 8.61
C LYS A 100 -1.35 7.96 8.94
N ALA A 101 -2.53 7.45 9.29
CA ALA A 101 -2.71 6.02 9.55
C ALA A 101 -2.38 5.17 8.30
N LYS A 102 -2.81 5.61 7.11
CA LYS A 102 -2.49 4.94 5.85
C LYS A 102 -1.00 5.01 5.51
N LEU A 103 -0.32 6.12 5.81
CA LEU A 103 1.12 6.26 5.61
C LEU A 103 1.90 5.31 6.51
N LEU A 104 1.48 5.13 7.76
CA LEU A 104 2.07 4.14 8.66
C LEU A 104 1.94 2.72 8.08
N VAL A 105 0.74 2.33 7.65
CA VAL A 105 0.53 1.00 7.03
C VAL A 105 1.34 0.86 5.73
N TRP A 106 1.45 1.95 4.95
CA TRP A 106 2.23 1.97 3.72
C TRP A 106 3.73 1.80 3.96
N ASP A 107 4.26 2.29 5.08
CA ASP A 107 5.67 2.12 5.45
C ASP A 107 6.02 0.63 5.62
N TYR A 108 5.16 -0.14 6.31
CA TYR A 108 5.29 -1.59 6.44
C TYR A 108 5.13 -2.31 5.09
N TYR A 109 4.19 -1.85 4.27
CA TYR A 109 4.02 -2.38 2.92
C TYR A 109 5.27 -2.16 2.07
N LEU A 110 5.89 -0.98 2.13
CA LEU A 110 7.14 -0.70 1.42
C LEU A 110 8.28 -1.56 1.93
N SER A 111 8.46 -1.67 3.26
CA SER A 111 9.48 -2.56 3.82
C SER A 111 9.29 -3.99 3.34
N PHE A 112 8.05 -4.49 3.26
CA PHE A 112 7.76 -5.78 2.68
C PHE A 112 8.18 -5.89 1.21
N LEU A 113 7.82 -4.92 0.37
CA LEU A 113 8.19 -4.91 -1.05
C LEU A 113 9.70 -4.78 -1.27
N GLU A 114 10.42 -4.14 -0.34
CA GLU A 114 11.87 -3.99 -0.30
C GLU A 114 12.59 -5.26 0.22
N GLY A 115 11.84 -6.31 0.57
CA GLY A 115 12.38 -7.62 0.96
C GLY A 115 12.38 -7.90 2.46
N ASN A 116 11.85 -6.99 3.28
CA ASN A 116 11.69 -7.19 4.71
C ASN A 116 10.32 -7.83 5.04
N TYR A 117 10.24 -9.16 4.97
CA TYR A 117 8.99 -9.91 5.15
C TYR A 117 8.91 -10.77 6.42
N TYR A 118 9.93 -10.78 7.28
CA TYR A 118 10.05 -11.70 8.43
C TYR A 118 8.91 -11.62 9.48
N LYS A 119 8.13 -10.52 9.47
CA LYS A 119 6.95 -10.29 10.32
C LYS A 119 5.66 -10.10 9.52
N THR A 120 5.62 -10.61 8.29
CA THR A 120 4.46 -10.47 7.41
C THR A 120 3.69 -11.78 7.34
N TRP A 121 2.40 -11.71 7.64
CA TRP A 121 1.47 -12.82 7.43
C TRP A 121 0.58 -12.55 6.22
N ILE A 122 0.16 -13.62 5.57
CA ILE A 122 -0.84 -13.60 4.51
C ILE A 122 -2.20 -13.88 5.11
N ILE A 123 -3.19 -13.08 4.76
CA ILE A 123 -4.60 -13.31 5.09
C ILE A 123 -5.39 -13.53 3.81
N GLU A 124 -6.31 -14.49 3.82
CA GLU A 124 -7.17 -14.81 2.68
C GLU A 124 -8.65 -14.87 3.09
N GLU A 125 -9.50 -14.38 2.19
CA GLU A 125 -10.96 -14.31 2.31
C GLU A 125 -11.42 -13.70 3.66
N VAL A 126 -10.95 -12.47 3.95
CA VAL A 126 -11.26 -11.77 5.20
C VAL A 126 -12.42 -10.81 5.03
N SER A 127 -13.46 -10.95 5.86
CA SER A 127 -14.61 -10.04 5.90
C SER A 127 -14.63 -9.22 7.20
N TYR A 128 -14.60 -7.90 7.09
CA TYR A 128 -14.76 -6.97 8.22
C TYR A 128 -16.19 -6.45 8.32
N THR A 129 -16.74 -6.03 7.19
CA THR A 129 -18.11 -5.55 7.07
C THR A 129 -18.73 -6.10 5.80
N LYS A 130 -20.04 -5.90 5.60
CA LYS A 130 -20.71 -6.25 4.34
C LYS A 130 -20.04 -5.58 3.12
N ASN A 131 -19.39 -4.44 3.32
CA ASN A 131 -18.80 -3.62 2.27
C ASN A 131 -17.26 -3.63 2.28
N LEU A 132 -16.64 -4.32 3.24
CA LEU A 132 -15.19 -4.37 3.40
C LEU A 132 -14.73 -5.82 3.50
N TYR A 133 -14.21 -6.30 2.38
CA TYR A 133 -13.76 -7.67 2.18
C TYR A 133 -12.41 -7.66 1.46
N PHE A 134 -11.49 -8.51 1.92
CA PHE A 134 -10.19 -8.74 1.30
C PHE A 134 -10.15 -10.16 0.79
N PHE A 135 -10.01 -10.33 -0.52
CA PHE A 135 -9.69 -11.62 -1.09
C PHE A 135 -8.32 -12.07 -0.57
N ARG A 136 -7.34 -11.17 -0.60
CA ARG A 136 -5.98 -11.38 -0.09
C ARG A 136 -5.49 -10.14 0.63
N GLY A 137 -4.58 -10.31 1.56
CA GLY A 137 -3.95 -9.19 2.24
C GLY A 137 -2.64 -9.54 2.91
N LEU A 138 -1.90 -8.49 3.23
CA LEU A 138 -0.72 -8.55 4.07
C LEU A 138 -1.09 -8.05 5.47
N LEU A 139 -0.65 -8.77 6.48
CA LEU A 139 -0.92 -8.51 7.89
C LEU A 139 0.39 -8.34 8.64
N TRP A 140 0.48 -7.30 9.45
CA TRP A 140 1.55 -7.07 10.43
C TRP A 140 0.94 -6.77 11.80
N LYS A 141 1.65 -7.14 12.85
CA LYS A 141 1.29 -6.85 14.24
C LYS A 141 2.53 -6.32 14.97
N ASN A 142 2.34 -5.26 15.74
CA ASN A 142 3.28 -4.83 16.77
C ASN A 142 2.54 -4.65 18.10
N GLU A 143 3.24 -4.15 19.12
CA GLU A 143 2.68 -3.97 20.48
C GLU A 143 1.46 -3.04 20.52
N ASN A 144 1.35 -2.10 19.59
CA ASN A 144 0.32 -1.06 19.60
C ASN A 144 -0.78 -1.29 18.57
N TYR A 145 -0.46 -1.94 17.45
CA TYR A 145 -1.30 -1.95 16.27
C TYR A 145 -1.26 -3.26 15.50
N THR A 146 -2.43 -3.60 14.96
CA THR A 146 -2.61 -4.48 13.81
C THR A 146 -2.70 -3.62 12.55
N MET A 147 -1.89 -3.95 11.55
CA MET A 147 -1.78 -3.23 10.28
C MET A 147 -2.07 -4.18 9.13
N ILE A 148 -2.93 -3.76 8.21
CA ILE A 148 -3.42 -4.63 7.15
C ILE A 148 -3.45 -3.87 5.85
N VAL A 149 -2.84 -4.45 4.82
CA VAL A 149 -3.06 -4.05 3.43
C VAL A 149 -3.96 -5.08 2.78
N GLY A 150 -5.17 -4.66 2.43
CA GLY A 150 -6.04 -5.40 1.53
C GLY A 150 -5.53 -5.28 0.10
N LEU A 151 -5.32 -6.42 -0.54
CA LEU A 151 -4.87 -6.54 -1.91
C LEU A 151 -6.02 -7.10 -2.77
N ASN A 152 -6.29 -6.42 -3.89
CA ASN A 152 -7.43 -6.64 -4.78
C ASN A 152 -8.81 -6.17 -4.26
N LYS A 153 -9.54 -5.47 -5.13
CA LYS A 153 -10.92 -4.97 -4.93
C LYS A 153 -11.75 -5.36 -6.14
N PHE A 154 -12.29 -6.57 -6.21
CA PHE A 154 -13.32 -6.81 -7.22
C PHE A 154 -14.46 -7.71 -6.75
N GLN A 155 -15.66 -7.15 -6.90
CA GLN A 155 -16.94 -7.85 -6.94
C GLN A 155 -17.20 -8.20 -8.41
N GLY A 156 -17.08 -9.47 -8.78
CA GLY A 156 -17.38 -9.92 -10.15
C GLY A 156 -16.41 -10.96 -10.69
N ASN A 157 -16.74 -12.23 -10.44
CA ASN A 157 -16.17 -13.48 -10.97
C ASN A 157 -14.71 -13.84 -10.58
N LYS A 158 -14.57 -14.77 -9.61
CA LYS A 158 -13.31 -15.34 -9.10
C LYS A 158 -12.50 -16.10 -10.16
N LYS A 159 -13.12 -16.53 -11.26
CA LYS A 159 -12.50 -17.45 -12.23
C LYS A 159 -11.33 -16.84 -13.03
N TYR A 160 -11.24 -15.51 -13.10
CA TYR A 160 -10.22 -14.77 -13.87
C TYR A 160 -9.44 -13.72 -13.07
N ALA A 161 -9.61 -13.66 -11.74
CA ALA A 161 -8.75 -12.87 -10.84
C ALA A 161 -7.41 -13.59 -10.65
N THR A 162 -6.76 -13.88 -11.78
CA THR A 162 -5.47 -14.54 -11.94
C THR A 162 -4.47 -13.95 -10.96
N ASP A 163 -3.79 -14.81 -10.19
CA ASP A 163 -2.58 -14.66 -9.37
C ASP A 163 -2.12 -13.28 -8.86
N PHE A 164 -2.25 -12.21 -9.62
CA PHE A 164 -1.79 -10.86 -9.39
C PHE A 164 -2.78 -10.00 -8.58
N CYS A 165 -2.26 -9.22 -7.64
CA CYS A 165 -3.00 -8.28 -6.83
C CYS A 165 -2.34 -6.89 -6.85
N SER A 166 -3.17 -5.86 -6.65
CA SER A 166 -2.76 -4.46 -6.45
C SER A 166 -3.24 -3.95 -5.09
N PHE A 167 -2.68 -2.82 -4.65
CA PHE A 167 -3.12 -2.20 -3.41
C PHE A 167 -4.58 -1.75 -3.52
N PHE A 168 -5.43 -2.24 -2.62
CA PHE A 168 -6.82 -1.80 -2.54
C PHE A 168 -7.03 -0.85 -1.35
N THR A 169 -6.73 -1.30 -0.15
CA THR A 169 -7.00 -0.52 1.05
C THR A 169 -6.04 -0.85 2.18
N ALA A 170 -5.92 0.07 3.12
CA ALA A 170 -5.16 -0.11 4.35
C ALA A 170 -6.07 0.04 5.56
N LEU A 171 -5.84 -0.77 6.59
CA LEU A 171 -6.44 -0.68 7.90
C LEU A 171 -5.35 -0.61 8.96
N LEU A 172 -5.58 0.25 9.94
CA LEU A 172 -4.79 0.38 11.16
C LEU A 172 -5.77 0.31 12.33
N THR A 173 -5.49 -0.55 13.29
CA THR A 173 -6.37 -0.78 14.45
C THR A 173 -5.54 -1.21 15.65
N SER A 174 -5.92 -0.80 16.85
CA SER A 174 -5.30 -1.26 18.11
C SER A 174 -5.80 -2.64 18.56
N LYS A 175 -6.84 -3.17 17.91
CA LYS A 175 -7.40 -4.50 18.22
C LYS A 175 -6.74 -5.60 17.39
N GLU A 176 -6.83 -6.83 17.86
CA GLU A 176 -6.39 -7.98 17.09
C GLU A 176 -7.30 -8.24 15.90
N ILE A 177 -6.78 -8.88 14.84
CA ILE A 177 -7.57 -9.17 13.63
C ILE A 177 -8.77 -10.09 13.94
N SER A 178 -8.62 -11.02 14.88
CA SER A 178 -9.68 -11.93 15.36
C SER A 178 -10.85 -11.20 16.00
N ASP A 179 -10.62 -10.01 16.58
CA ASP A 179 -11.63 -9.26 17.31
C ASP A 179 -12.45 -8.33 16.41
N ILE A 180 -11.95 -8.07 15.20
CA ILE A 180 -12.51 -7.08 14.27
C ILE A 180 -13.06 -7.69 12.99
N ALA A 181 -12.51 -8.82 12.53
CA ALA A 181 -12.97 -9.50 11.34
C ALA A 181 -14.14 -10.41 11.70
N LYS A 182 -15.21 -10.35 10.91
CA LYS A 182 -16.36 -11.27 11.04
C LYS A 182 -16.02 -12.68 10.59
N LYS A 183 -15.09 -12.80 9.63
CA LYS A 183 -14.64 -14.07 9.06
C LYS A 183 -13.22 -13.91 8.56
N ILE A 184 -12.40 -14.93 8.83
CA ILE A 184 -11.05 -15.11 8.28
C ILE A 184 -10.96 -16.57 7.89
N ASP A 185 -10.70 -16.87 6.61
CA ASP A 185 -10.65 -18.27 6.16
C ASP A 185 -9.25 -18.86 6.36
N LYS A 186 -8.20 -18.05 6.12
CA LYS A 186 -6.81 -18.49 6.26
C LYS A 186 -5.90 -17.36 6.73
N ILE A 187 -5.00 -17.69 7.65
CA ILE A 187 -3.82 -16.89 7.98
C ILE A 187 -2.60 -17.79 7.81
N SER A 188 -1.61 -17.35 7.03
CA SER A 188 -0.43 -18.15 6.72
C SER A 188 0.85 -17.35 6.87
N LYS A 189 1.92 -18.03 7.28
CA LYS A 189 3.29 -17.48 7.22
C LYS A 189 3.78 -17.53 5.78
N ILE A 190 4.63 -16.58 5.42
CA ILE A 190 5.34 -16.61 4.14
C ILE A 190 6.51 -17.60 4.27
N ASP A 191 6.58 -18.55 3.34
CA ASP A 191 7.69 -19.48 3.21
C ASP A 191 8.81 -18.86 2.36
N ARG A 192 8.45 -18.38 1.16
CA ARG A 192 9.39 -17.76 0.23
C ARG A 192 8.74 -16.66 -0.61
N ILE A 193 9.56 -15.72 -1.05
CA ILE A 193 9.19 -14.68 -2.03
C ILE A 193 10.09 -14.81 -3.25
N TRP A 194 9.49 -14.78 -4.43
CA TRP A 194 10.20 -14.75 -5.71
C TRP A 194 10.04 -13.39 -6.37
N TYR A 195 11.17 -12.77 -6.71
CA TYR A 195 11.23 -11.47 -7.34
C TYR A 195 11.48 -11.62 -8.84
N ASN A 196 10.54 -11.14 -9.65
CA ASN A 196 10.74 -11.00 -11.08
C ASN A 196 11.17 -9.56 -11.35
N TYR A 197 12.44 -9.37 -11.66
CA TYR A 197 13.02 -8.06 -11.92
C TYR A 197 12.50 -7.49 -13.24
N GLN A 198 12.39 -6.16 -13.33
CA GLN A 198 12.33 -5.53 -14.64
C GLN A 198 13.64 -5.88 -15.38
N LYS A 199 13.54 -6.32 -16.64
CA LYS A 199 14.71 -6.29 -17.52
C LYS A 199 15.09 -4.81 -17.66
N LYS A 200 16.01 -4.31 -16.83
CA LYS A 200 16.91 -3.27 -17.33
C LYS A 200 17.59 -3.93 -18.52
N GLU A 201 17.61 -3.27 -19.67
CA GLU A 201 18.59 -3.62 -20.68
C GLU A 201 19.93 -3.68 -19.95
N ILE A 202 20.40 -4.90 -19.69
CA ILE A 202 21.82 -5.12 -19.47
C ILE A 202 22.37 -4.59 -20.78
N ASN A 203 23.05 -3.45 -20.74
CA ASN A 203 23.92 -3.04 -21.82
C ASN A 203 24.88 -4.23 -22.03
N GLN A 204 24.50 -5.16 -22.91
CA GLN A 204 25.35 -6.22 -23.43
C GLN A 204 26.40 -5.65 -24.39
N TYR A 205 26.55 -4.32 -24.40
CA TYR A 205 27.69 -3.58 -24.91
C TYR A 205 28.54 -3.05 -23.76
N SER A 206 29.03 -3.94 -22.91
CA SER A 206 30.41 -3.87 -22.46
C SER A 206 31.11 -5.13 -22.95
N LYS A 207 31.17 -5.27 -24.28
CA LYS A 207 32.34 -5.88 -24.91
C LYS A 207 33.44 -4.83 -24.81
N LEU A 208 34.42 -5.09 -23.95
CA LEU A 208 35.86 -5.06 -24.22
C LEU A 208 36.56 -5.62 -22.98
#